data_AF-A0A2S6IPF0-F1
#
_entry.id   AF-A0A2S6IPF0-F1
#
_cell.length_a   1.000
_cell.length_b   1.000
_cell.length_c   1.000
_cell.angle_alpha   90.00
_cell.angle_beta   90.00
_cell.angle_gamma   90.00
#
_symmetry.space_group_name_H-M   'P 1'
#
loop_
_entity.id
_entity.type
_entity.pdbx_description
1 polymer ?
#
loop_
_entity_poly.entity_id
_entity_poly.type
_entity_poly.pdbx_seq_one_letter_code
_entity_poly.pdbx_strand_id
1 'polypeptide(L)'
;MPLLTPPTSWEKSAAAVHPDRPPTSVADAGFTLVEALMAMVLGLAVVTGGSVAVIDALRAADFTHQNAHAADLLREETAGARALPYSQLALRTAELAGDPLVRSSGGALQATLGGRVAEPVVTAAATLPAMAHRGTDAHENTTYRVSRYVTQPANCTCRRFSALVTWELRGKEHRRWASTLVADVDRGTSASWTWQPGAVPGATGTTVAVPFLLANHGNRDQWVLNATVRRGTTTVPVVTQWHTDANGDLVGERSLTDSRATGRGASGSLESGQRLQAVLTVPLPGPGTYTITATTTSTVDPTATREAAVEVTVP
;
A
#
# COMPACT_ATOMS: atom_id res chain seq x y z
N MET A 1 -22.29 -21.53 72.73
CA MET A 1 -22.53 -22.99 72.80
C MET A 1 -22.40 -23.56 71.39
N PRO A 2 -21.69 -24.67 71.15
CA PRO A 2 -20.73 -25.39 71.99
C PRO A 2 -19.28 -25.24 71.44
N LEU A 3 -18.18 -25.27 72.21
CA LEU A 3 -17.68 -26.19 73.25
C LEU A 3 -17.14 -27.53 72.71
N LEU A 4 -15.95 -27.87 73.22
CA LEU A 4 -15.32 -29.20 73.42
C LEU A 4 -14.29 -29.60 72.35
N THR A 5 -12.99 -29.35 72.53
CA THR A 5 -11.95 -29.87 73.46
C THR A 5 -11.18 -31.11 72.94
N PRO A 6 -9.85 -31.18 73.20
CA PRO A 6 -8.90 -32.23 72.80
C PRO A 6 -8.93 -33.39 73.85
N PRO A 7 -7.88 -34.19 74.20
CA PRO A 7 -6.52 -34.44 73.67
C PRO A 7 -6.10 -35.95 73.68
N THR A 8 -4.77 -36.21 73.71
CA THR A 8 -3.99 -37.38 74.20
C THR A 8 -3.36 -38.25 73.10
N SER A 9 -2.09 -38.67 73.16
CA SER A 9 -1.27 -39.11 74.31
C SER A 9 0.25 -38.86 74.08
N TRP A 10 1.00 -38.20 74.97
CA TRP A 10 1.89 -38.77 76.03
C TRP A 10 2.58 -40.12 75.74
N GLU A 11 3.91 -40.08 75.58
CA GLU A 11 4.97 -40.80 76.32
C GLU A 11 6.29 -40.62 75.53
N LYS A 12 7.41 -40.17 76.09
CA LYS A 12 8.20 -40.90 77.08
C LYS A 12 9.26 -40.00 77.77
N SER A 13 9.62 -40.42 78.96
CA SER A 13 10.32 -39.75 80.05
C SER A 13 11.83 -39.51 79.89
N ALA A 14 12.26 -38.35 80.41
CA ALA A 14 13.40 -38.03 81.30
C ALA A 14 14.80 -38.68 81.12
N ALA A 15 15.83 -37.82 81.15
CA ALA A 15 16.91 -37.88 82.15
C ALA A 15 17.49 -36.48 82.41
N ALA A 16 17.72 -36.16 83.68
CA ALA A 16 18.35 -34.94 84.17
C ALA A 16 19.85 -35.15 84.43
N VAL A 17 20.71 -34.18 84.09
CA VAL A 17 22.04 -33.98 84.71
C VAL A 17 22.35 -32.47 84.74
N HIS A 18 22.91 -32.03 85.86
CA HIS A 18 23.08 -30.65 86.33
C HIS A 18 24.49 -30.08 85.96
N PRO A 19 24.92 -28.87 86.40
CA PRO A 19 25.53 -27.83 85.56
C PRO A 19 27.05 -27.67 85.76
N ASP A 20 27.78 -27.13 84.78
CA ASP A 20 28.91 -26.21 85.05
C ASP A 20 29.44 -25.53 83.77
N ARG A 21 29.85 -24.27 83.95
CA ARG A 21 30.24 -23.18 83.03
C ARG A 21 31.31 -23.52 81.96
N PRO A 22 31.46 -22.74 80.86
CA PRO A 22 31.89 -21.32 80.90
C PRO A 22 31.13 -20.36 79.96
N PRO A 23 31.25 -19.03 80.15
CA PRO A 23 30.71 -18.05 79.21
C PRO A 23 31.61 -18.04 77.97
N THR A 24 31.07 -18.42 76.82
CA THR A 24 31.72 -18.08 75.55
C THR A 24 30.86 -17.06 74.86
N SER A 25 31.32 -15.81 75.03
CA SER A 25 31.29 -14.74 74.05
C SER A 25 30.03 -14.67 73.20
N VAL A 26 29.35 -13.52 73.29
CA VAL A 26 28.79 -12.88 72.09
C VAL A 26 29.76 -13.19 70.96
N ALA A 27 29.39 -14.09 70.06
CA ALA A 27 30.10 -14.19 68.80
C ALA A 27 29.79 -12.84 68.17
N ASP A 28 30.71 -11.89 68.35
CA ASP A 28 30.89 -10.80 67.43
C ASP A 28 30.97 -11.48 66.07
N ALA A 29 29.82 -11.60 65.41
CA ALA A 29 29.71 -11.94 64.00
C ALA A 29 30.19 -10.72 63.23
N GLY A 30 31.44 -10.34 63.49
CA GLY A 30 32.19 -9.43 62.68
C GLY A 30 32.34 -10.11 61.34
N PHE A 31 31.75 -9.48 60.32
CA PHE A 31 31.88 -9.88 58.94
C PHE A 31 33.35 -10.20 58.66
N THR A 32 33.67 -11.45 58.31
CA THR A 32 35.07 -11.80 58.06
C THR A 32 35.55 -11.03 56.84
N LEU A 33 36.83 -10.64 56.79
CA LEU A 33 37.39 -9.89 55.66
C LEU A 33 37.11 -10.57 54.31
N VAL A 34 37.08 -11.91 54.30
CA VAL A 34 36.77 -12.73 53.12
C VAL A 34 35.30 -12.62 52.72
N GLU A 35 34.37 -12.65 53.68
CA GLU A 35 32.94 -12.43 53.40
C GLU A 35 32.70 -11.00 52.90
N ALA A 36 33.38 -9.99 53.47
CA ALA A 36 33.30 -8.59 53.03
C ALA A 36 33.76 -8.44 51.58
N LEU A 37 34.88 -9.09 51.24
CA LEU A 37 35.42 -9.10 49.88
C LEU A 37 34.47 -9.80 48.91
N MET A 38 33.91 -10.96 49.29
CA MET A 38 32.99 -11.72 48.45
C MET A 38 31.66 -10.98 48.25
N ALA A 39 31.13 -10.33 49.28
CA ALA A 39 29.94 -9.49 49.20
C ALA A 39 30.18 -8.26 48.31
N MET A 40 31.38 -7.66 48.37
CA MET A 40 31.74 -6.55 47.49
C MET A 40 31.88 -7.00 46.03
N VAL A 41 32.47 -8.17 45.76
CA VAL A 41 32.58 -8.73 44.41
C VAL A 41 31.21 -9.10 43.83
N LEU A 42 30.35 -9.75 44.62
CA LEU A 42 28.98 -10.07 44.22
C LEU A 42 28.15 -8.79 44.02
N GLY A 43 28.30 -7.80 44.91
CA GLY A 43 27.67 -6.49 44.77
C GLY A 43 28.10 -5.78 43.49
N LEU A 44 29.41 -5.80 43.18
CA LEU A 44 29.93 -5.24 41.94
C LEU A 44 29.40 -5.98 40.71
N ALA A 45 29.32 -7.31 40.74
CA ALA A 45 28.76 -8.10 39.65
C ALA A 45 27.27 -7.79 39.39
N VAL A 46 26.47 -7.65 40.46
CA VAL A 46 25.05 -7.29 40.36
C VAL A 46 24.86 -5.86 39.85
N VAL A 47 25.65 -4.90 40.36
CA VAL A 47 25.59 -3.50 39.90
C VAL A 47 26.04 -3.38 38.44
N THR A 48 27.10 -4.09 38.04
CA THR A 48 27.60 -4.05 36.66
C THR A 48 26.62 -4.70 35.69
N GLY A 49 26.10 -5.89 36.03
CA GLY A 49 25.09 -6.57 35.23
C GLY A 49 23.78 -5.79 35.14
N GLY A 50 23.32 -5.21 36.25
CA GLY A 50 22.14 -4.32 36.29
C GLY A 50 22.33 -3.05 35.46
N SER A 51 23.53 -2.45 35.50
CA SER A 51 23.85 -1.26 34.70
C SER A 51 23.82 -1.54 33.20
N VAL A 52 24.33 -2.69 32.75
CA VAL A 52 24.26 -3.10 31.34
C VAL A 52 22.81 -3.28 30.90
N ALA A 53 21.98 -3.96 31.71
CA ALA A 53 20.57 -4.17 31.40
C ALA A 53 19.78 -2.85 31.31
N VAL A 54 20.03 -1.90 32.23
CA VAL A 54 19.40 -0.57 32.19
C VAL A 54 19.85 0.21 30.96
N ILE A 55 21.15 0.18 30.64
CA ILE A 55 21.67 0.83 29.44
C ILE A 55 21.00 0.23 28.20
N ASP A 56 20.94 -1.09 28.05
CA ASP A 56 20.31 -1.71 26.87
C ASP A 56 18.82 -1.44 26.79
N ALA A 57 18.10 -1.38 27.92
CA ALA A 57 16.70 -0.96 27.96
C ALA A 57 16.53 0.49 27.50
N LEU A 58 17.36 1.42 27.99
CA LEU A 58 17.34 2.82 27.54
C LEU A 58 17.65 2.94 26.05
N ARG A 59 18.61 2.14 25.55
CA ARG A 59 18.96 2.10 24.12
C ARG A 59 17.81 1.60 23.26
N ALA A 60 17.10 0.57 23.72
CA ALA A 60 15.94 0.02 23.02
C ALA A 60 14.75 1.00 23.04
N ALA A 61 14.55 1.70 24.16
CA ALA A 61 13.52 2.74 24.28
C ALA A 61 13.78 3.90 23.31
N ASP A 62 15.00 4.45 23.31
CA ASP A 62 15.42 5.52 22.39
C ASP A 62 15.21 5.14 20.91
N PHE A 63 15.64 3.92 20.51
CA PHE A 63 15.38 3.42 19.17
C PHE A 63 13.88 3.32 18.85
N THR A 64 13.08 2.82 19.80
CA THR A 64 11.62 2.69 19.64
C THR A 64 10.97 4.06 19.44
N HIS A 65 11.36 5.06 20.23
CA HIS A 65 10.88 6.43 20.11
C HIS A 65 11.23 7.04 18.75
N GLN A 66 12.50 6.94 18.32
CA GLN A 66 12.93 7.47 17.03
C GLN A 66 12.23 6.78 15.86
N ASN A 67 12.01 5.47 15.95
CA ASN A 67 11.29 4.70 14.94
C ASN A 67 9.79 5.00 14.91
N ALA A 68 9.18 5.31 16.06
CA ALA A 68 7.80 5.76 16.16
C ALA A 68 7.64 7.13 15.48
N HIS A 69 8.52 8.08 15.78
CA HIS A 69 8.53 9.39 15.13
C HIS A 69 8.71 9.28 13.61
N ALA A 70 9.64 8.44 13.13
CA ALA A 70 9.78 8.17 11.70
C ALA A 70 8.49 7.59 11.07
N ALA A 71 7.72 6.80 11.82
CA ALA A 71 6.43 6.29 11.36
C ALA A 71 5.38 7.39 11.26
N ASP A 72 5.36 8.31 12.21
CA ASP A 72 4.43 9.45 12.23
C ASP A 72 4.73 10.42 11.09
N LEU A 73 5.99 10.75 10.83
CA LEU A 73 6.40 11.51 9.65
C LEU A 73 5.92 10.84 8.36
N LEU A 74 6.07 9.52 8.22
CA LEU A 74 5.57 8.80 7.03
C LEU A 74 4.04 8.86 6.89
N ARG A 75 3.30 8.85 8.00
CA ARG A 75 1.83 9.01 7.97
C ARG A 75 1.45 10.42 7.54
N GLU A 76 2.12 11.43 8.07
CA GLU A 76 1.92 12.82 7.67
C GLU A 76 2.21 13.04 6.18
N GLU A 77 3.34 12.51 5.69
CA GLU A 77 3.72 12.60 4.29
C GLU A 77 2.70 11.93 3.35
N THR A 78 2.24 10.72 3.71
CA THR A 78 1.23 10.02 2.90
C THR A 78 -0.14 10.70 2.95
N ALA A 79 -0.50 11.31 4.08
CA ALA A 79 -1.71 12.12 4.20
C ALA A 79 -1.61 13.43 3.40
N GLY A 80 -0.47 14.12 3.48
CA GLY A 80 -0.16 15.32 2.71
C GLY A 80 -0.21 15.06 1.21
N ALA A 81 0.38 13.96 0.74
CA ALA A 81 0.30 13.55 -0.66
C ALA A 81 -1.15 13.31 -1.13
N ARG A 82 -2.02 12.73 -0.28
CA ARG A 82 -3.46 12.53 -0.60
C ARG A 82 -4.28 13.81 -0.58
N ALA A 83 -3.78 14.86 0.07
CA ALA A 83 -4.41 16.18 0.12
C ALA A 83 -4.00 17.06 -1.06
N LEU A 84 -2.87 16.78 -1.71
CA LEU A 84 -2.40 17.53 -2.87
C LEU A 84 -3.29 17.28 -4.11
N PRO A 85 -3.46 18.28 -4.99
CA PRO A 85 -4.06 18.07 -6.29
C PRO A 85 -3.31 17.01 -7.09
N TYR A 86 -4.04 16.19 -7.84
CA TYR A 86 -3.45 15.08 -8.58
C TYR A 86 -2.35 15.54 -9.55
N SER A 87 -2.53 16.71 -10.18
CA SER A 87 -1.54 17.34 -11.05
C SER A 87 -0.21 17.64 -10.37
N GLN A 88 -0.23 17.96 -9.07
CA GLN A 88 0.96 18.32 -8.26
C GLN A 88 1.71 17.11 -7.70
N LEU A 89 1.16 15.90 -7.82
CA LEU A 89 1.85 14.66 -7.47
C LEU A 89 2.89 14.29 -8.54
N ALA A 90 3.86 15.16 -8.75
CA ALA A 90 4.92 14.96 -9.73
C ALA A 90 6.20 15.58 -9.21
N LEU A 91 7.34 15.03 -9.61
CA LEU A 91 8.66 15.47 -9.15
C LEU A 91 9.39 16.27 -10.21
N ARG A 92 10.31 17.13 -9.78
CA ARG A 92 11.22 17.81 -10.70
C ARG A 92 12.37 16.89 -11.06
N THR A 93 12.61 16.71 -12.36
CA THR A 93 13.70 15.87 -12.89
C THR A 93 15.07 16.27 -12.30
N ALA A 94 15.31 17.56 -12.11
CA ALA A 94 16.55 18.08 -11.54
C ALA A 94 16.81 17.63 -10.09
N GLU A 95 15.75 17.42 -9.30
CA GLU A 95 15.89 17.02 -7.89
C GLU A 95 16.21 15.52 -7.75
N LEU A 96 15.92 14.73 -8.79
CA LEU A 96 16.17 13.29 -8.83
C LEU A 96 17.62 12.96 -9.23
N ALA A 97 18.41 13.96 -9.60
CA ALA A 97 19.79 13.77 -10.00
C ALA A 97 20.62 13.18 -8.84
N GLY A 98 21.32 12.08 -9.12
CA GLY A 98 22.18 11.39 -8.16
C GLY A 98 21.43 10.60 -7.09
N ASP A 99 20.11 10.44 -7.18
CA ASP A 99 19.40 9.52 -6.28
C ASP A 99 19.66 8.06 -6.68
N PRO A 100 20.17 7.20 -5.76
CA PRO A 100 20.54 5.82 -6.09
C PRO A 100 19.33 4.90 -6.39
N LEU A 101 18.12 5.29 -5.98
CA LEU A 101 16.89 4.55 -6.23
C LEU A 101 16.25 4.93 -7.57
N VAL A 102 16.76 5.96 -8.25
CA VAL A 102 16.26 6.44 -9.54
C VAL A 102 17.30 6.16 -10.63
N ARG A 103 16.85 5.54 -11.73
CA ARG A 103 17.70 5.23 -12.89
C ARG A 103 17.01 5.66 -14.17
N SER A 104 17.80 6.01 -15.18
CA SER A 104 17.28 6.22 -16.53
C SER A 104 17.30 4.90 -17.29
N SER A 105 16.17 4.53 -17.88
CA SER A 105 16.03 3.35 -18.75
C SER A 105 15.14 3.71 -19.92
N GLY A 106 15.62 3.50 -21.15
CA GLY A 106 14.86 3.84 -22.37
C GLY A 106 14.48 5.32 -22.49
N GLY A 107 15.24 6.23 -21.87
CA GLY A 107 14.95 7.68 -21.87
C GLY A 107 13.92 8.13 -20.83
N ALA A 108 13.35 7.22 -20.04
CA ALA A 108 12.46 7.54 -18.93
C ALA A 108 13.15 7.30 -17.59
N LEU A 109 12.85 8.16 -16.60
CA LEU A 109 13.25 7.91 -15.22
C LEU A 109 12.37 6.81 -14.62
N GLN A 110 13.00 5.86 -13.95
CA GLN A 110 12.35 4.77 -13.23
C GLN A 110 12.87 4.75 -11.79
N ALA A 111 11.98 4.47 -10.84
CA ALA A 111 12.36 4.31 -9.44
C ALA A 111 12.07 2.89 -8.95
N THR A 112 13.00 2.37 -8.17
CA THR A 112 12.90 1.04 -7.55
C THR A 112 12.81 1.21 -6.03
N LEU A 113 11.61 1.03 -5.48
CA LEU A 113 11.31 1.30 -4.07
C LEU A 113 10.89 0.02 -3.36
N GLY A 114 11.45 -0.21 -2.16
CA GLY A 114 11.06 -1.35 -1.30
C GLY A 114 11.29 -2.74 -1.93
N GLY A 115 12.26 -2.87 -2.83
CA GLY A 115 12.57 -4.14 -3.51
C GLY A 115 11.55 -4.55 -4.59
N ARG A 116 10.71 -3.62 -5.06
CA ARG A 116 9.69 -3.85 -6.09
C ARG A 116 10.27 -3.77 -7.50
N VAL A 117 9.44 -4.09 -8.50
CA VAL A 117 9.71 -3.83 -9.92
C VAL A 117 9.89 -2.32 -10.14
N ALA A 118 10.80 -1.95 -11.04
CA ALA A 118 11.02 -0.56 -11.41
C ALA A 118 9.73 0.04 -12.01
N GLU A 119 9.26 1.15 -11.43
CA GLU A 119 8.08 1.87 -11.91
C GLU A 119 8.53 3.21 -12.54
N PRO A 120 7.92 3.67 -13.65
CA PRO A 120 8.18 4.99 -14.22
C PRO A 120 7.95 6.11 -13.20
N VAL A 121 8.87 7.07 -13.12
CA VAL A 121 8.74 8.27 -12.28
C VAL A 121 7.87 9.29 -12.98
N VAL A 122 6.92 9.86 -12.24
CA VAL A 122 6.08 10.95 -12.74
C VAL A 122 6.80 12.27 -12.53
N THR A 123 7.19 12.88 -13.64
CA THR A 123 7.88 14.18 -13.64
C THR A 123 6.92 15.31 -14.00
N ALA A 124 7.09 16.46 -13.35
CA ALA A 124 6.32 17.65 -13.64
C ALA A 124 6.89 18.34 -14.89
N ALA A 125 6.01 18.95 -15.69
CA ALA A 125 6.45 19.93 -16.68
C ALA A 125 7.14 21.10 -15.96
N ALA A 126 8.17 21.70 -16.58
CA ALA A 126 9.02 22.70 -15.93
C ALA A 126 8.26 23.91 -15.35
N THR A 127 7.10 24.24 -15.92
CA THR A 127 6.25 25.38 -15.53
C THR A 127 5.19 25.05 -14.49
N LEU A 128 5.01 23.77 -14.13
CA LEU A 128 3.99 23.35 -13.17
C LEU A 128 4.56 23.22 -11.76
N PRO A 129 3.74 23.44 -10.72
CA PRO A 129 4.11 23.10 -9.35
C PRO A 129 4.43 21.61 -9.25
N ALA A 130 5.48 21.31 -8.52
CA ALA A 130 5.97 19.96 -8.31
C ALA A 130 6.26 19.76 -6.84
N MET A 131 6.09 18.53 -6.37
CA MET A 131 6.47 18.13 -5.03
C MET A 131 8.00 18.10 -4.91
N ALA A 132 8.49 18.57 -3.76
CA ALA A 132 9.90 18.48 -3.43
C ALA A 132 10.31 17.02 -3.16
N HIS A 133 11.30 16.52 -3.90
CA HIS A 133 11.82 15.16 -3.72
C HIS A 133 12.52 15.00 -2.38
N ARG A 134 13.22 16.01 -1.85
CA ARG A 134 13.94 15.93 -0.58
C ARG A 134 13.39 16.90 0.46
N GLY A 135 13.39 16.46 1.71
CA GLY A 135 13.08 17.28 2.87
C GLY A 135 13.89 16.82 4.08
N THR A 136 13.88 17.65 5.11
CA THR A 136 14.49 17.32 6.40
C THR A 136 13.53 17.72 7.50
N ASP A 137 13.42 16.86 8.51
CA ASP A 137 12.75 17.14 9.77
C ASP A 137 13.75 16.94 10.91
N ALA A 138 13.54 17.61 12.04
CA ALA A 138 14.39 17.47 13.21
C ALA A 138 13.53 17.33 14.45
N HIS A 139 13.72 16.23 15.18
CA HIS A 139 13.02 15.94 16.41
C HIS A 139 13.99 15.40 17.44
N GLU A 140 13.95 15.96 18.66
CA GLU A 140 14.76 15.51 19.80
C GLU A 140 16.25 15.27 19.45
N ASN A 141 16.87 16.25 18.77
CA ASN A 141 18.28 16.21 18.35
C ASN A 141 18.63 15.13 17.30
N THR A 142 17.63 14.47 16.71
CA THR A 142 17.78 13.55 15.58
C THR A 142 17.30 14.24 14.30
N THR A 143 18.13 14.23 13.26
CA THR A 143 17.73 14.73 11.94
C THR A 143 17.20 13.58 11.10
N TYR A 144 15.97 13.74 10.62
CA TYR A 144 15.30 12.84 9.70
C TYR A 144 15.38 13.41 8.29
N ARG A 145 15.82 12.60 7.34
CA ARG A 145 15.84 12.94 5.91
C ARG A 145 14.68 12.25 5.24
N VAL A 146 13.84 13.02 4.55
CA VAL A 146 12.67 12.53 3.82
C VAL A 146 12.96 12.57 2.34
N SER A 147 12.92 11.41 1.68
CA SER A 147 12.95 11.29 0.22
C SER A 147 11.58 10.85 -0.28
N ARG A 148 10.98 11.66 -1.16
CA ARG A 148 9.65 11.47 -1.74
C ARG A 148 9.77 11.01 -3.18
N TYR A 149 8.95 10.06 -3.55
CA TYR A 149 8.91 9.47 -4.88
C TYR A 149 7.47 9.45 -5.38
N VAL A 150 7.27 9.82 -6.63
CA VAL A 150 6.00 9.62 -7.31
C VAL A 150 6.23 8.79 -8.55
N THR A 151 5.63 7.60 -8.57
CA THR A 151 5.72 6.66 -9.69
C THR A 151 4.34 6.39 -10.27
N GLN A 152 4.28 5.84 -11.48
CA GLN A 152 3.05 5.38 -12.11
C GLN A 152 3.12 3.86 -12.29
N PRO A 153 2.41 3.07 -11.47
CA PRO A 153 2.33 1.63 -11.66
C PRO A 153 1.73 1.27 -13.02
N ALA A 154 2.17 0.15 -13.60
CA ALA A 154 1.55 -0.40 -14.80
C ALA A 154 0.05 -0.68 -14.56
N ASN A 155 -0.76 -0.48 -15.60
CA ASN A 155 -2.21 -0.71 -15.59
C ASN A 155 -2.99 0.17 -14.58
N CYS A 156 -2.41 1.30 -14.15
CA CYS A 156 -3.09 2.29 -13.34
C CYS A 156 -2.93 3.69 -13.95
N THR A 157 -3.99 4.51 -13.90
CA THR A 157 -3.87 5.96 -14.12
C THR A 157 -3.65 6.70 -12.81
N CYS A 158 -3.51 5.95 -11.71
CA CYS A 158 -3.12 6.46 -10.41
C CYS A 158 -1.61 6.69 -10.33
N ARG A 159 -1.22 7.58 -9.42
CA ARG A 159 0.15 7.83 -9.00
C ARG A 159 0.38 7.10 -7.68
N ARG A 160 1.50 6.40 -7.56
CA ARG A 160 1.98 5.89 -6.28
C ARG A 160 2.88 6.94 -5.66
N PHE A 161 2.45 7.47 -4.52
CA PHE A 161 3.34 8.25 -3.65
C PHE A 161 4.06 7.29 -2.71
N SER A 162 5.38 7.44 -2.62
CA SER A 162 6.20 6.72 -1.64
C SER A 162 7.13 7.68 -0.93
N ALA A 163 7.26 7.54 0.38
CA ALA A 163 8.20 8.30 1.18
C ALA A 163 9.18 7.34 1.88
N LEU A 164 10.45 7.72 1.90
CA LEU A 164 11.54 7.07 2.61
C LEU A 164 12.07 8.06 3.63
N VAL A 165 11.98 7.69 4.91
CA VAL A 165 12.61 8.43 6.00
C VAL A 165 13.90 7.72 6.37
N THR A 166 15.02 8.44 6.39
CA THR A 166 16.30 7.96 6.90
C THR A 166 16.78 8.80 8.06
N TRP A 167 17.39 8.16 9.05
CA TRP A 167 17.97 8.83 10.21
C TRP A 167 19.20 8.06 10.68
N GLU A 168 20.07 8.70 11.42
CA GLU A 168 21.26 8.08 11.97
C GLU A 168 21.09 7.86 13.47
N LEU A 169 21.38 6.66 13.94
CA LEU A 169 21.49 6.35 15.36
C LEU A 169 22.82 5.66 15.61
N ARG A 170 23.72 6.35 16.33
CA ARG A 170 25.05 5.85 16.73
C ARG A 170 25.89 5.35 15.54
N GLY A 171 26.02 6.15 14.49
CA GLY A 171 26.83 5.78 13.32
C GLY A 171 26.17 4.77 12.39
N LYS A 172 24.92 4.36 12.66
CA LYS A 172 24.15 3.46 11.79
C LYS A 172 22.99 4.21 11.17
N GLU A 173 22.92 4.16 9.85
CA GLU A 173 21.75 4.66 9.13
C GLU A 173 20.59 3.67 9.27
N HIS A 174 19.44 4.19 9.67
CA HIS A 174 18.17 3.51 9.72
C HIS A 174 17.26 4.07 8.64
N ARG A 175 16.38 3.21 8.13
CA ARG A 175 15.49 3.55 7.03
C ARG A 175 14.11 2.97 7.29
N ARG A 176 13.08 3.76 7.01
CA ARG A 176 11.68 3.34 7.03
C ARG A 176 10.97 3.93 5.83
N TRP A 177 10.04 3.19 5.25
CA TRP A 177 9.31 3.66 4.08
C TRP A 177 7.82 3.36 4.20
N ALA A 178 7.02 4.16 3.50
CA ALA A 178 5.59 3.96 3.33
C ALA A 178 5.19 4.33 1.90
N SER A 179 4.09 3.74 1.42
CA SER A 179 3.54 4.09 0.10
C SER A 179 2.01 4.09 0.12
N THR A 180 1.43 4.92 -0.74
CA THR A 180 0.00 4.96 -1.01
C THR A 180 -0.25 5.14 -2.50
N LEU A 181 -1.37 4.61 -2.98
CA LEU A 181 -1.90 4.99 -4.29
C LEU A 181 -2.76 6.24 -4.12
N VAL A 182 -2.65 7.16 -5.06
CA VAL A 182 -3.52 8.33 -5.20
C VAL A 182 -4.04 8.30 -6.63
N ALA A 183 -5.36 8.30 -6.79
CA ALA A 183 -6.00 8.40 -8.08
C ALA A 183 -6.40 9.85 -8.35
N ASP A 184 -6.47 10.22 -9.64
CA ASP A 184 -7.22 11.40 -10.03
C ASP A 184 -8.68 11.09 -9.76
N VAL A 185 -9.25 11.75 -8.76
CA VAL A 185 -10.66 11.60 -8.41
C VAL A 185 -11.27 12.96 -8.45
N ASP A 186 -12.27 13.15 -9.31
CA ASP A 186 -13.16 14.28 -9.19
C ASP A 186 -13.96 14.08 -7.89
N ARG A 187 -13.60 14.83 -6.84
CA ARG A 187 -14.37 14.85 -5.57
C ARG A 187 -15.67 15.64 -5.77
N GLY A 188 -16.54 15.14 -6.63
CA GLY A 188 -17.91 15.58 -6.85
C GLY A 188 -18.88 14.42 -6.66
N THR A 189 -20.14 14.71 -6.37
CA THR A 189 -21.22 13.72 -6.17
C THR A 189 -21.66 13.00 -7.46
N SER A 190 -20.97 13.20 -8.58
CA SER A 190 -21.32 12.62 -9.88
C SER A 190 -20.34 11.53 -10.29
N ALA A 191 -20.85 10.47 -10.90
CA ALA A 191 -20.03 9.50 -11.61
C ALA A 191 -19.23 10.23 -12.72
N SER A 192 -17.91 10.34 -12.55
CA SER A 192 -16.99 10.87 -13.54
C SER A 192 -16.26 9.69 -14.19
N TRP A 193 -16.56 9.41 -15.45
CA TRP A 193 -15.86 8.37 -16.22
C TRP A 193 -15.82 8.79 -17.69
N THR A 194 -14.88 8.22 -18.44
CA THR A 194 -14.81 8.40 -19.90
C THR A 194 -15.05 7.07 -20.60
N TRP A 195 -15.78 7.14 -21.71
CA TRP A 195 -16.03 6.03 -22.60
C TRP A 195 -15.70 6.48 -24.02
N GLN A 196 -14.68 5.87 -24.62
CA GLN A 196 -14.15 6.30 -25.91
C GLN A 196 -13.85 5.10 -26.82
N PRO A 197 -14.13 5.21 -28.12
CA PRO A 197 -13.71 4.19 -29.08
C PRO A 197 -12.21 4.31 -29.37
N GLY A 198 -11.56 3.18 -29.60
CA GLY A 198 -10.20 3.12 -30.15
C GLY A 198 -10.20 3.03 -31.68
N ALA A 199 -9.01 2.93 -32.26
CA ALA A 199 -8.86 2.72 -33.70
C ALA A 199 -9.34 1.31 -34.08
N VAL A 200 -10.28 1.22 -35.03
CA VAL A 200 -10.76 -0.06 -35.53
C VAL A 200 -9.83 -0.56 -36.62
N PRO A 201 -9.23 -1.76 -36.47
CA PRO A 201 -8.50 -2.38 -37.57
C PRO A 201 -9.47 -2.71 -38.70
N GLY A 202 -9.01 -2.61 -39.95
CA GLY A 202 -9.83 -2.97 -41.11
C GLY A 202 -10.44 -4.37 -40.95
N ALA A 203 -11.70 -4.53 -41.35
CA ALA A 203 -12.43 -5.78 -41.19
C ALA A 203 -11.72 -6.93 -41.94
N THR A 204 -11.22 -7.93 -41.21
CA THR A 204 -10.69 -9.16 -41.79
C THR A 204 -11.76 -10.25 -41.72
N GLY A 205 -12.53 -10.41 -42.80
CA GLY A 205 -13.63 -11.38 -42.88
C GLY A 205 -14.96 -10.82 -42.35
N THR A 206 -15.81 -11.69 -41.80
CA THR A 206 -17.16 -11.33 -41.32
C THR A 206 -17.21 -10.91 -39.85
N THR A 207 -16.08 -10.88 -39.15
CA THR A 207 -16.02 -10.49 -37.74
C THR A 207 -15.10 -9.29 -37.57
N VAL A 208 -15.54 -8.31 -36.79
CA VAL A 208 -14.77 -7.09 -36.51
C VAL A 208 -14.56 -6.96 -35.01
N ALA A 209 -13.32 -6.64 -34.62
CA ALA A 209 -12.95 -6.28 -33.27
C ALA A 209 -12.92 -4.75 -33.15
N VAL A 210 -13.73 -4.20 -32.24
CA VAL A 210 -13.82 -2.76 -31.99
C VAL A 210 -13.30 -2.48 -30.57
N PRO A 211 -12.15 -1.82 -30.41
CA PRO A 211 -11.65 -1.45 -29.09
C PRO A 211 -12.42 -0.28 -28.50
N PHE A 212 -12.60 -0.31 -27.20
CA PHE A 212 -13.10 0.79 -26.39
C PHE A 212 -12.28 0.93 -25.11
N LEU A 213 -12.11 2.18 -24.67
CA LEU A 213 -11.45 2.51 -23.42
C LEU A 213 -12.47 3.07 -22.43
N LEU A 214 -12.63 2.36 -21.32
CA LEU A 214 -13.34 2.82 -20.13
C LEU A 214 -12.30 3.30 -19.11
N ALA A 215 -12.44 4.54 -18.63
CA ALA A 215 -11.61 5.04 -17.54
C ALA A 215 -12.52 5.62 -16.44
N ASN A 216 -12.35 5.14 -15.21
CA ASN A 216 -13.05 5.67 -14.05
C ASN A 216 -12.26 6.83 -13.45
N HIS A 217 -12.90 7.97 -13.24
CA HIS A 217 -12.35 9.17 -12.60
C HIS A 217 -13.14 9.57 -11.33
N GLY A 218 -14.15 8.77 -10.96
CA GLY A 218 -15.03 9.00 -9.82
C GLY A 218 -14.93 7.89 -8.78
N ASN A 219 -15.96 7.72 -7.96
CA ASN A 219 -15.99 6.64 -6.97
C ASN A 219 -15.89 5.26 -7.62
N ARG A 220 -15.50 4.26 -6.82
CA ARG A 220 -15.51 2.86 -7.21
C ARG A 220 -16.89 2.48 -7.76
N ASP A 221 -16.92 1.90 -8.95
CA ASP A 221 -18.16 1.55 -9.65
C ASP A 221 -17.94 0.36 -10.61
N GLN A 222 -19.02 -0.10 -11.22
CA GLN A 222 -19.07 -1.09 -12.29
C GLN A 222 -19.95 -0.53 -13.41
N TRP A 223 -19.70 -0.96 -14.65
CA TRP A 223 -20.48 -0.54 -15.82
C TRP A 223 -21.01 -1.74 -16.56
N VAL A 224 -22.27 -1.64 -16.98
CA VAL A 224 -22.89 -2.53 -17.96
C VAL A 224 -22.53 -2.01 -19.34
N LEU A 225 -21.98 -2.89 -20.17
CA LEU A 225 -21.56 -2.62 -21.54
C LEU A 225 -22.60 -3.21 -22.49
N ASN A 226 -23.15 -2.40 -23.38
CA ASN A 226 -24.09 -2.80 -24.41
C ASN A 226 -23.59 -2.38 -25.78
N ALA A 227 -24.03 -3.06 -26.83
CA ALA A 227 -23.76 -2.66 -28.20
C ALA A 227 -25.04 -2.77 -29.04
N THR A 228 -25.19 -1.84 -29.97
CA THR A 228 -26.18 -1.91 -31.04
C THR A 228 -25.47 -1.72 -32.38
N VAL A 229 -25.88 -2.51 -33.37
CA VAL A 229 -25.29 -2.47 -34.70
C VAL A 229 -26.37 -2.05 -35.68
N ARG A 230 -26.06 -1.06 -36.52
CA ARG A 230 -26.96 -0.55 -37.54
C ARG A 230 -26.31 -0.59 -38.91
N ARG A 231 -27.11 -0.82 -39.94
CA ARG A 231 -26.74 -0.61 -41.35
C ARG A 231 -27.70 0.42 -41.92
N GLY A 232 -27.20 1.63 -42.18
CA GLY A 232 -28.05 2.80 -42.40
C GLY A 232 -28.95 3.04 -41.18
N THR A 233 -30.27 3.05 -41.38
CA THR A 233 -31.24 3.24 -40.29
C THR A 233 -31.72 1.94 -39.64
N THR A 234 -31.34 0.78 -40.17
CA THR A 234 -31.88 -0.52 -39.74
C THR A 234 -30.96 -1.18 -38.72
N THR A 235 -31.51 -1.56 -37.56
CA THR A 235 -30.79 -2.37 -36.57
C THR A 235 -30.55 -3.77 -37.10
N VAL A 236 -29.30 -4.23 -37.03
CA VAL A 236 -28.88 -5.57 -37.44
C VAL A 236 -28.85 -6.46 -36.20
N PRO A 237 -29.63 -7.55 -36.14
CA PRO A 237 -29.61 -8.45 -35.00
C PRO A 237 -28.34 -9.29 -35.02
N VAL A 238 -27.36 -8.91 -34.18
CA VAL A 238 -26.09 -9.63 -34.02
C VAL A 238 -25.81 -9.89 -32.56
N VAL A 239 -25.23 -11.05 -32.25
CA VAL A 239 -24.78 -11.38 -30.90
C VAL A 239 -23.34 -10.89 -30.75
N THR A 240 -23.15 -9.86 -29.94
CA THR A 240 -21.83 -9.29 -29.67
C THR A 240 -21.18 -9.92 -28.45
N GLN A 241 -19.85 -9.97 -28.43
CA GLN A 241 -19.07 -10.46 -27.30
C GLN A 241 -18.10 -9.39 -26.81
N TRP A 242 -17.97 -9.27 -25.49
CA TRP A 242 -17.08 -8.32 -24.83
C TRP A 242 -15.93 -9.06 -24.18
N HIS A 243 -14.71 -8.58 -24.40
CA HIS A 243 -13.49 -9.13 -23.81
C HIS A 243 -12.61 -8.02 -23.23
N THR A 244 -11.75 -8.36 -22.27
CA THR A 244 -10.60 -7.51 -21.94
C THR A 244 -9.50 -7.69 -22.97
N ASP A 245 -8.75 -6.63 -23.18
CA ASP A 245 -7.49 -6.66 -23.91
C ASP A 245 -6.46 -5.90 -23.07
N ALA A 246 -5.62 -6.61 -22.31
CA ALA A 246 -4.66 -5.96 -21.42
C ALA A 246 -3.40 -5.49 -22.16
N ASN A 247 -3.13 -6.00 -23.36
CA ASN A 247 -1.87 -5.81 -24.07
C ASN A 247 -2.01 -4.88 -25.31
N GLY A 248 -3.25 -4.57 -25.72
CA GLY A 248 -3.58 -3.68 -26.83
C GLY A 248 -3.49 -4.34 -28.21
N ASP A 249 -3.43 -5.67 -28.31
CA ASP A 249 -3.32 -6.43 -29.56
C ASP A 249 -4.68 -6.73 -30.22
N LEU A 250 -5.78 -6.29 -29.59
CA LEU A 250 -7.17 -6.49 -30.03
C LEU A 250 -7.62 -7.95 -30.02
N VAL A 251 -6.88 -8.82 -29.35
CA VAL A 251 -7.25 -10.21 -29.08
C VAL A 251 -7.91 -10.26 -27.72
N GLY A 252 -9.16 -10.71 -27.68
CA GLY A 252 -9.90 -10.85 -26.43
C GLY A 252 -9.25 -11.88 -25.50
N GLU A 253 -8.68 -11.44 -24.38
CA GLU A 253 -7.96 -12.29 -23.43
C GLU A 253 -8.91 -12.92 -22.40
N ARG A 254 -9.86 -12.13 -21.89
CA ARG A 254 -10.83 -12.57 -20.87
C ARG A 254 -12.23 -12.10 -21.22
N SER A 255 -13.20 -13.01 -21.20
CA SER A 255 -14.60 -12.66 -21.40
C SER A 255 -15.11 -11.71 -20.30
N LEU A 256 -15.76 -10.63 -20.71
CA LEU A 256 -16.45 -9.68 -19.84
C LEU A 256 -17.96 -9.99 -19.76
N THR A 257 -18.39 -11.21 -20.09
CA THR A 257 -19.82 -11.54 -20.21
C THR A 257 -20.57 -11.35 -18.89
N ASP A 258 -21.69 -10.64 -18.94
CA ASP A 258 -22.68 -10.69 -17.87
C ASP A 258 -23.24 -12.12 -17.79
N SER A 259 -23.35 -12.64 -16.57
CA SER A 259 -24.08 -13.86 -16.16
C SER A 259 -25.42 -14.13 -16.86
N ARG A 260 -26.03 -13.12 -17.51
CA ARG A 260 -27.33 -13.17 -18.21
C ARG A 260 -27.27 -13.37 -19.73
N ALA A 261 -26.11 -13.61 -20.35
CA ALA A 261 -25.93 -14.10 -21.73
C ALA A 261 -26.62 -13.33 -22.89
N THR A 262 -26.99 -12.05 -22.70
CA THR A 262 -27.71 -11.24 -23.71
C THR A 262 -26.81 -10.34 -24.57
N GLY A 263 -25.53 -10.71 -24.76
CA GLY A 263 -24.54 -9.88 -25.46
C GLY A 263 -24.08 -8.65 -24.65
N ARG A 264 -24.49 -8.56 -23.38
CA ARG A 264 -24.07 -7.53 -22.43
C ARG A 264 -22.74 -7.89 -21.78
N GLY A 265 -21.83 -6.92 -21.72
CA GLY A 265 -20.61 -7.00 -20.94
C GLY A 265 -20.81 -6.40 -19.55
N ALA A 266 -19.97 -6.81 -18.61
CA ALA A 266 -19.82 -6.21 -17.29
C ALA A 266 -18.34 -5.89 -17.10
N SER A 267 -18.00 -4.63 -16.84
CA SER A 267 -16.60 -4.19 -16.66
C SER A 267 -15.91 -4.83 -15.46
N GLY A 268 -16.67 -5.39 -14.52
CA GLY A 268 -16.22 -5.62 -13.16
C GLY A 268 -16.04 -4.31 -12.40
N SER A 269 -15.51 -4.41 -11.18
CA SER A 269 -15.25 -3.26 -10.33
C SER A 269 -14.00 -2.52 -10.76
N LEU A 270 -14.12 -1.23 -11.04
CA LEU A 270 -12.98 -0.34 -11.27
C LEU A 270 -12.91 0.69 -10.15
N GLU A 271 -11.76 0.74 -9.48
CA GLU A 271 -11.41 1.82 -8.56
C GLU A 271 -11.19 3.12 -9.35
N SER A 272 -11.21 4.27 -8.66
CA SER A 272 -10.88 5.54 -9.30
C SER A 272 -9.49 5.50 -9.93
N GLY A 273 -9.34 6.10 -11.10
CA GLY A 273 -8.12 6.10 -11.86
C GLY A 273 -7.77 4.74 -12.48
N GLN A 274 -8.63 3.73 -12.45
CA GLN A 274 -8.41 2.52 -13.23
C GLN A 274 -8.95 2.67 -14.65
N ARG A 275 -8.30 1.96 -15.57
CA ARG A 275 -8.71 1.84 -16.96
C ARG A 275 -9.03 0.39 -17.27
N LEU A 276 -10.00 0.20 -18.14
CA LEU A 276 -10.34 -1.05 -18.77
C LEU A 276 -10.32 -0.86 -20.28
N GLN A 277 -9.42 -1.58 -20.95
CA GLN A 277 -9.48 -1.77 -22.39
C GLN A 277 -10.43 -2.94 -22.66
N ALA A 278 -11.52 -2.65 -23.34
CA ALA A 278 -12.54 -3.61 -23.72
C ALA A 278 -12.55 -3.77 -25.24
N VAL A 279 -12.62 -5.00 -25.72
CA VAL A 279 -12.77 -5.32 -27.14
C VAL A 279 -14.15 -5.89 -27.36
N LEU A 280 -14.87 -5.28 -28.31
CA LEU A 280 -16.17 -5.73 -28.77
C LEU A 280 -15.99 -6.53 -30.06
N THR A 281 -16.31 -7.82 -30.03
CA THR A 281 -16.32 -8.69 -31.20
C THR A 281 -17.73 -8.71 -31.81
N VAL A 282 -17.84 -8.31 -33.08
CA VAL A 282 -19.11 -8.18 -33.80
C VAL A 282 -19.11 -9.04 -35.07
N PRO A 283 -20.00 -10.05 -35.19
CA PRO A 283 -20.20 -10.77 -36.44
C PRO A 283 -21.12 -9.97 -37.37
N LEU A 284 -20.59 -9.44 -38.47
CA LEU A 284 -21.30 -8.68 -39.48
C LEU A 284 -21.76 -9.58 -40.64
N PRO A 285 -23.01 -9.45 -41.12
CA PRO A 285 -23.63 -10.42 -42.03
C PRO A 285 -23.16 -10.32 -43.50
N GLY A 286 -22.31 -9.37 -43.85
CA GLY A 286 -21.77 -9.24 -45.21
C GLY A 286 -21.15 -7.87 -45.50
N PRO A 287 -20.80 -7.60 -46.77
CA PRO A 287 -20.24 -6.33 -47.21
C PRO A 287 -21.18 -5.16 -46.97
N GLY A 288 -20.62 -4.04 -46.54
CA GLY A 288 -21.35 -2.79 -46.29
C GLY A 288 -20.77 -1.96 -45.16
N THR A 289 -21.35 -0.78 -44.99
CA THR A 289 -21.03 0.14 -43.91
C THR A 289 -21.99 -0.06 -42.74
N TYR A 290 -21.42 -0.26 -41.55
CA TYR A 290 -22.13 -0.47 -40.31
C TYR A 290 -21.74 0.59 -39.29
N THR A 291 -22.71 1.06 -38.51
CA THR A 291 -22.48 1.89 -37.34
C THR A 291 -22.64 1.02 -36.10
N ILE A 292 -21.59 0.89 -35.31
CA ILE A 292 -21.56 0.15 -34.06
C ILE A 292 -21.59 1.18 -32.94
N THR A 293 -22.71 1.26 -32.21
CA THR A 293 -22.86 2.12 -31.04
C THR A 293 -22.72 1.28 -29.79
N ALA A 294 -21.68 1.54 -29.01
CA ALA A 294 -21.49 0.94 -27.71
C ALA A 294 -21.87 1.91 -26.59
N THR A 295 -22.64 1.39 -25.64
CA THR A 295 -23.20 2.13 -24.52
C THR A 295 -22.65 1.59 -23.21
N THR A 296 -22.26 2.48 -22.31
CA THR A 296 -21.86 2.15 -20.94
C THR A 296 -22.79 2.82 -19.94
N THR A 297 -23.29 2.05 -18.99
CA THR A 297 -24.18 2.54 -17.93
C THR A 297 -23.59 2.19 -16.58
N SER A 298 -23.46 3.19 -15.70
CA SER A 298 -23.01 2.98 -14.32
C SER A 298 -24.00 2.09 -13.56
N THR A 299 -23.48 1.18 -12.74
CA THR A 299 -24.32 0.34 -11.86
C THR A 299 -24.71 1.06 -10.58
N VAL A 300 -23.88 2.00 -10.12
CA VAL A 300 -24.16 2.83 -8.94
C VAL A 300 -25.13 3.97 -9.27
N ASP A 301 -25.04 4.55 -10.46
CA ASP A 301 -25.98 5.55 -10.99
C ASP A 301 -26.52 5.12 -12.37
N PRO A 302 -27.61 4.33 -12.42
CA PRO A 302 -28.18 3.82 -13.67
C PRO A 302 -28.69 4.90 -14.63
N THR A 303 -28.84 6.14 -14.18
CA THR A 303 -29.22 7.27 -15.06
C THR A 303 -28.03 7.80 -15.84
N ALA A 304 -26.82 7.55 -15.34
CA ALA A 304 -25.58 8.01 -15.92
C ALA A 304 -25.12 7.01 -17.01
N THR A 305 -25.35 7.40 -18.27
CA THR A 305 -25.03 6.59 -19.45
C THR A 305 -24.16 7.37 -20.43
N ARG A 306 -23.20 6.69 -21.08
CA ARG A 306 -22.36 7.25 -22.15
C ARG A 306 -22.36 6.36 -23.38
N GLU A 307 -22.30 6.98 -24.54
CA GLU A 307 -22.31 6.29 -25.83
C GLU A 307 -21.08 6.67 -26.66
N ALA A 308 -20.56 5.69 -27.39
CA ALA A 308 -19.52 5.87 -28.39
C ALA A 308 -19.93 5.10 -29.64
N ALA A 309 -19.82 5.74 -30.80
CA ALA A 309 -20.14 5.13 -32.08
C ALA A 309 -18.90 5.02 -32.95
N VAL A 310 -18.79 3.91 -33.68
CA VAL A 310 -17.74 3.71 -34.69
C VAL A 310 -18.37 3.23 -35.99
N GLU A 311 -17.89 3.78 -37.10
CA GLU A 311 -18.25 3.33 -38.44
C GLU A 311 -17.24 2.28 -38.92
N VAL A 312 -17.76 1.18 -39.44
CA VAL A 312 -16.97 0.05 -39.92
C VAL A 312 -17.46 -0.32 -41.31
N THR A 313 -16.54 -0.34 -42.27
CA THR A 313 -16.81 -0.78 -43.63
C THR A 313 -16.24 -2.18 -43.83
N VAL A 314 -17.12 -3.12 -44.17
CA VAL A 314 -16.75 -4.47 -44.61
C VAL A 314 -16.71 -4.46 -46.13
N PRO A 315 -15.55 -4.80 -46.76
CA PRO A 315 -15.40 -4.84 -48.20
C PRO A 315 -16.25 -5.94 -48.87
#